data_AF-A0A353B208-F1
#
_entry.id   AF-A0A353B208-F1
#
_cell.length_a   1.000
_cell.length_b   1.000
_cell.length_c   1.000
_cell.angle_alpha   90.00
_cell.angle_beta   90.00
_cell.angle_gamma   90.00
#
_symmetry.space_group_name_H-M   'P 1'
#
loop_
_entity.id
_entity.type
_entity.pdbx_description
1 polymer ?
#
loop_
_entity_poly.entity_id
_entity_poly.type
_entity_poly.pdbx_seq_one_letter_code
_entity_poly.pdbx_strand_id
1 'polypeptide(L)'
;MSITQEKIEQFREFAMERLATDATSLNMVDLAAEWEFEHESQEHQQHDVAAVNASLRDMDAGQTGRPMSEFLAEFRQRNQSQTEQ
;
A
#
# COMPACT_ATOMS: atom_id res chain seq x y z
N MET A 1 -5.80 -23.92 -13.45
CA MET A 1 -5.90 -22.46 -13.68
C MET A 1 -4.78 -21.79 -12.92
N SER A 2 -4.22 -20.70 -13.44
CA SER A 2 -3.23 -19.91 -12.70
C SER A 2 -3.91 -19.12 -11.57
N ILE A 3 -3.23 -18.94 -10.43
CA ILE A 3 -3.69 -18.09 -9.32
C ILE A 3 -4.07 -16.69 -9.83
N THR A 4 -3.38 -16.18 -10.84
CA THR A 4 -3.69 -14.90 -11.48
C THR A 4 -5.04 -14.90 -12.18
N GLN A 5 -5.39 -16.00 -12.87
CA GLN A 5 -6.67 -16.10 -13.58
C GLN A 5 -7.84 -16.19 -12.60
N GLU A 6 -7.65 -16.92 -11.51
CA GLU A 6 -8.65 -17.05 -10.44
C GLU A 6 -8.93 -15.70 -9.78
N LYS A 7 -7.90 -14.92 -9.44
CA LYS A 7 -8.06 -13.56 -8.88
C LYS A 7 -8.76 -12.60 -9.82
N ILE A 8 -8.49 -12.69 -11.13
CA ILE A 8 -9.17 -11.85 -12.13
C ILE A 8 -10.66 -12.19 -12.20
N GLU A 9 -11.01 -13.47 -12.14
CA GLU A 9 -12.42 -13.89 -12.17
C GLU A 9 -13.16 -13.46 -10.90
N GLN A 10 -12.54 -13.64 -9.74
CA GLN A 10 -13.11 -13.20 -8.46
C GLN A 10 -13.36 -11.68 -8.43
N PHE A 11 -12.40 -10.87 -8.89
CA PHE A 11 -12.59 -9.42 -9.00
C PHE A 11 -13.71 -9.05 -9.99
N ARG A 12 -13.79 -9.76 -11.13
CA ARG A 12 -14.86 -9.56 -12.12
C ARG A 12 -16.24 -9.80 -11.51
N GLU A 13 -16.41 -10.88 -10.74
CA GLU A 13 -17.67 -11.20 -10.08
C GLU A 13 -18.08 -10.11 -9.08
N PHE A 14 -17.15 -9.65 -8.24
CA PHE A 14 -17.36 -8.55 -7.31
C PHE A 14 -17.74 -7.24 -7.99
N ALA A 15 -17.01 -6.84 -9.04
CA ALA A 15 -17.29 -5.60 -9.75
C ALA A 15 -18.71 -5.63 -10.37
N MET A 16 -19.14 -6.78 -10.89
CA MET A 16 -20.48 -6.95 -11.44
C MET A 16 -21.57 -6.86 -10.36
N GLU A 17 -21.34 -7.43 -9.18
CA GLU A 17 -22.27 -7.33 -8.04
C GLU A 17 -22.41 -5.88 -7.54
N ARG A 18 -21.29 -5.15 -7.43
CA ARG A 18 -21.31 -3.74 -7.03
C ARG A 18 -21.97 -2.83 -8.05
N LEU A 19 -21.70 -3.03 -9.35
CA LEU A 19 -22.38 -2.30 -10.41
C LEU A 19 -23.90 -2.57 -10.46
N ALA A 20 -24.34 -3.77 -10.09
CA ALA A 20 -25.76 -4.10 -10.01
C ALA A 20 -26.46 -3.44 -8.80
N THR A 21 -25.72 -3.18 -7.72
CA THR A 21 -26.24 -2.64 -6.46
C THR A 21 -26.19 -1.11 -6.41
N ASP A 22 -25.14 -0.49 -6.96
CA ASP A 22 -24.93 0.96 -6.90
C ASP A 22 -24.28 1.50 -8.19
N ALA A 23 -25.06 1.56 -9.26
CA ALA A 23 -24.58 1.86 -10.61
C ALA A 23 -24.07 3.31 -10.83
N THR A 24 -24.20 4.20 -9.84
CA THR A 24 -24.19 5.66 -10.13
C THR A 24 -22.94 6.41 -9.66
N SER A 25 -22.07 5.80 -8.84
CA SER A 25 -20.88 6.50 -8.30
C SER A 25 -19.58 5.71 -8.23
N LEU A 26 -19.55 4.44 -8.60
CA LEU A 26 -18.34 3.62 -8.46
C LEU A 26 -17.36 3.84 -9.63
N ASN A 27 -16.19 4.37 -9.30
CA ASN A 27 -15.06 4.43 -10.21
C ASN A 27 -14.24 3.12 -10.12
N MET A 28 -13.51 2.77 -11.18
CA MET A 28 -12.74 1.52 -11.25
C MET A 28 -11.62 1.44 -10.20
N VAL A 29 -11.05 2.58 -9.80
CA VAL A 29 -9.96 2.66 -8.82
C VAL A 29 -10.49 2.35 -7.42
N ASP A 30 -11.66 2.90 -7.07
CA ASP A 30 -12.33 2.68 -5.79
C ASP A 30 -12.79 1.22 -5.67
N LEU A 31 -13.32 0.64 -6.75
CA LEU A 31 -13.68 -0.78 -6.80
C LEU A 31 -12.48 -1.70 -6.57
N ALA A 32 -11.34 -1.40 -7.20
CA ALA A 32 -10.13 -2.17 -7.00
C ALA A 32 -9.62 -2.04 -5.55
N ALA A 33 -9.63 -0.83 -4.99
CA ALA A 33 -9.23 -0.60 -3.60
C ALA A 33 -10.17 -1.29 -2.59
N GLU A 34 -11.48 -1.28 -2.81
CA GLU A 34 -12.46 -1.99 -1.97
C GLU A 34 -12.25 -3.50 -2.04
N TRP A 35 -12.06 -4.04 -3.26
CA TRP A 35 -11.75 -5.46 -3.45
C TRP A 35 -10.48 -5.86 -2.72
N GLU A 36 -9.40 -5.09 -2.87
CA GLU A 36 -8.14 -5.33 -2.18
C GLU A 36 -8.31 -5.29 -0.67
N PHE A 37 -9.04 -4.30 -0.14
CA PHE A 37 -9.32 -4.23 1.29
C PHE A 37 -10.08 -5.46 1.82
N GLU A 38 -11.05 -5.98 1.08
CA GLU A 38 -11.84 -7.15 1.49
C GLU A 38 -11.10 -8.49 1.29
N HIS A 39 -10.17 -8.56 0.34
CA HIS A 39 -9.50 -9.80 -0.09
C HIS A 39 -8.01 -9.84 0.23
N GLU A 40 -7.50 -8.81 0.91
CA GLU A 40 -6.14 -8.83 1.44
C GLU A 40 -5.98 -10.00 2.41
N SER A 41 -4.86 -10.70 2.30
CA SER A 41 -4.59 -11.81 3.20
C SER A 41 -4.48 -11.29 4.63
N GLN A 42 -5.04 -12.03 5.60
CA GLN A 42 -4.88 -11.67 7.01
C GLN A 42 -3.42 -11.50 7.43
N GLU A 43 -2.50 -12.17 6.74
CA GLU A 43 -1.05 -12.03 6.93
C GLU A 43 -0.53 -10.64 6.55
N HIS A 44 -0.92 -10.12 5.38
CA HIS A 44 -0.54 -8.76 4.98
C HIS A 44 -1.15 -7.71 5.91
N GLN A 45 -2.43 -7.88 6.27
CA GLN A 45 -3.09 -6.99 7.22
C GLN A 45 -2.39 -6.99 8.59
N GLN A 46 -2.00 -8.16 9.10
CA GLN A 46 -1.25 -8.28 10.36
C GLN A 46 0.13 -7.64 10.28
N HIS A 47 0.83 -7.82 9.16
CA HIS A 47 2.13 -7.22 8.92
C HIS A 47 2.04 -5.68 8.95
N ASP A 48 1.06 -5.11 8.25
CA ASP A 48 0.90 -3.66 8.15
C ASP A 48 0.49 -3.04 9.49
N VAL A 49 -0.44 -3.70 10.20
CA VAL A 49 -0.79 -3.31 11.57
C VAL A 49 0.42 -3.38 12.50
N ALA A 50 1.28 -4.41 12.37
CA ALA A 50 2.50 -4.53 13.16
C ALA A 50 3.50 -3.41 12.84
N ALA A 51 3.65 -3.04 11.57
CA ALA A 51 4.53 -1.95 11.12
C ALA A 51 4.07 -0.59 11.67
N VAL A 52 2.77 -0.27 11.55
CA VAL A 52 2.20 0.96 12.11
C VAL A 52 2.40 1.02 13.61
N ASN A 53 2.10 -0.07 14.32
CA ASN A 53 2.29 -0.14 15.77
C ASN A 53 3.76 0.01 16.18
N ALA A 54 4.70 -0.49 15.37
CA ALA A 54 6.12 -0.27 15.61
C ALA A 54 6.49 1.22 15.47
N SER A 55 6.05 1.88 14.40
CA SER A 55 6.30 3.31 14.19
C SER A 55 5.71 4.19 15.30
N LEU A 56 4.52 3.83 15.82
CA LEU A 56 3.92 4.55 16.96
C LEU A 56 4.77 4.41 18.23
N ARG A 57 5.26 3.19 18.54
CA ARG A 57 6.16 2.98 19.68
C ARG A 57 7.48 3.74 19.53
N ASP A 58 8.03 3.78 18.33
CA ASP A 58 9.27 4.51 18.04
C ASP A 58 9.05 6.02 18.27
N MET A 59 7.92 6.56 17.81
CA MET A 59 7.53 7.94 18.04
C MET A 59 7.35 8.26 19.53
N ASP A 60 6.67 7.40 20.29
CA ASP A 60 6.52 7.53 21.75
C ASP A 60 7.86 7.46 22.49
N ALA A 61 8.81 6.69 21.96
CA ALA A 61 10.19 6.63 22.46
C ALA A 61 11.05 7.84 22.02
N GLY A 62 10.48 8.81 21.31
CA GLY A 62 11.15 10.03 20.85
C GLY A 62 11.85 9.91 19.50
N GLN A 63 11.69 8.81 18.78
CA GLN A 63 12.22 8.62 17.42
C GLN A 63 11.25 9.21 16.39
N THR A 64 11.18 10.54 16.32
CA THR A 64 10.29 11.27 15.38
C THR A 64 10.91 11.47 13.99
N GLY A 65 11.98 10.73 13.67
CA GLY A 65 12.77 10.91 12.45
C GLY A 65 13.82 12.01 12.56
N ARG A 66 14.21 12.59 11.42
CA ARG A 66 15.27 13.60 11.32
C ARG A 66 14.84 14.80 10.48
N PRO A 67 15.48 15.97 10.63
CA PRO A 67 15.23 17.11 9.76
C PRO A 67 15.44 16.78 8.27
N MET A 68 14.52 17.23 7.43
CA MET A 68 14.55 16.96 5.99
C MET A 68 15.83 17.49 5.32
N SER A 69 16.36 18.62 5.79
CA SER A 69 17.62 19.20 5.30
C SER A 69 18.82 18.27 5.50
N GLU A 70 18.91 17.62 6.67
CA GLU A 70 19.97 16.66 6.99
C GLU A 70 19.84 15.41 6.12
N PHE A 71 18.61 14.91 5.95
CA PHE A 71 18.34 13.81 5.03
C PHE A 71 18.79 14.11 3.60
N LEU A 72 18.43 15.29 3.06
CA LEU A 72 18.74 15.68 1.69
C LEU A 72 20.24 15.86 1.46
N ALA A 73 20.96 16.40 2.44
CA ALA A 73 22.42 16.55 2.36
C ALA A 73 23.10 15.19 2.24
N GLU A 74 22.78 14.24 3.12
CA GLU A 74 23.31 12.88 3.07
C GLU A 74 22.89 12.13 1.79
N PHE A 75 21.61 12.25 1.40
CA PHE A 75 21.09 11.56 0.23
C PHE A 75 21.81 12.03 -1.04
N ARG A 76 22.04 13.33 -1.21
CA ARG A 76 22.81 13.86 -2.34
C ARG A 76 24.25 13.36 -2.32
N GLN A 77 24.91 13.40 -1.16
CA GLN A 77 26.29 12.92 -1.03
C GLN A 77 26.45 11.46 -1.44
N ARG A 78 25.51 10.57 -1.04
CA ARG A 78 25.56 9.14 -1.38
C ARG A 78 25.28 8.85 -2.87
N ASN A 79 24.45 9.67 -3.51
CA ASN A 79 24.02 9.43 -4.89
C ASN A 79 24.84 10.21 -5.93
N GLN A 80 25.58 11.25 -5.53
CA GLN A 80 26.53 11.94 -6.40
C GLN A 80 27.72 11.06 -6.80
N SER A 81 28.11 10.09 -5.96
CA SER A 81 29.16 9.11 -6.27
C SER A 81 28.76 7.99 -7.23
N GLN A 82 27.51 7.96 -7.72
CA GLN A 82 27.04 6.93 -8.67
C GLN A 82 26.98 7.43 -10.13
N THR A 83 27.35 8.68 -10.41
CA THR A 83 27.26 9.28 -11.77
C THR A 83 28.60 9.28 -12.53
N GLU A 84 29.67 8.69 -11.98
CA GLU A 84 31.01 8.63 -12.60
C GLU A 84 31.50 7.20 -12.91
N GLN A 85 30.62 6.28 -13.31
CA GLN A 85 31.02 4.98 -13.88
C GLN A 85 30.28 4.67 -15.18
#